data_AF-K9Y6N5-F1
#
_entry.id   AF-K9Y6N5-F1
#
_cell.length_a   1.000
_cell.length_b   1.000
_cell.length_c   1.000
_cell.angle_alpha   90.00
_cell.angle_beta   90.00
_cell.angle_gamma   90.00
#
_symmetry.space_group_name_H-M   'P 1'
#
loop_
_entity.id
_entity.type
_entity.pdbx_description
1 polymer ?
#
loop_
_entity_poly.entity_id
_entity_poly.type
_entity_poly.pdbx_seq_one_letter_code
_entity_poly.pdbx_strand_id
1 'polypeptide(L)'
;MIPLFWANLATVVWAQSLAKTSCEIAPSENGTRAGFQIRNQEEGDKEIVRATNPSQTEISSPSLWWAVEKYDPLDGKLVTDWEANPGTKMIHLVVNNRFWQTLDYLDQYSLINQFGTVAREYNYNLSLVSQQEDCLATYTCNLQGTSPNCKIKFNTF
;
A
#
# COMPACT_ATOMS: atom_id res chain seq x y z
N MET A 1 3.70 7.06 -59.29
CA MET A 1 4.37 6.01 -58.50
C MET A 1 4.38 6.50 -57.06
N ILE A 2 3.50 5.98 -56.19
CA ILE A 2 3.27 6.47 -54.82
C ILE A 2 3.67 5.34 -53.86
N PRO A 3 4.53 5.55 -52.85
CA PRO A 3 4.78 4.53 -51.84
C PRO A 3 3.76 4.65 -50.69
N LEU A 4 3.20 3.51 -50.31
CA LEU A 4 2.37 3.35 -49.12
C LEU A 4 3.29 3.15 -47.90
N PHE A 5 3.28 4.10 -46.96
CA PHE A 5 3.85 3.89 -45.64
C PHE A 5 2.81 3.22 -44.75
N TRP A 6 3.09 2.00 -44.31
CA TRP A 6 2.35 1.32 -43.24
C TRP A 6 2.92 1.80 -41.90
N ALA A 7 2.13 2.55 -41.13
CA ALA A 7 2.47 2.88 -39.75
C ALA A 7 1.93 1.77 -38.84
N ASN A 8 2.82 0.95 -38.29
CA ASN A 8 2.51 0.04 -37.19
C ASN A 8 2.28 0.88 -35.91
N LEU A 9 1.05 0.88 -35.39
CA LEU A 9 0.75 1.39 -34.06
C LEU A 9 0.98 0.27 -33.05
N ALA A 10 2.21 0.13 -32.57
CA ALA A 10 2.45 -0.57 -31.31
C ALA A 10 2.11 0.39 -30.17
N THR A 11 0.92 0.29 -29.60
CA THR A 11 0.59 0.98 -28.35
C THR A 11 1.39 0.31 -27.24
N VAL A 12 2.49 0.93 -26.83
CA VAL A 12 3.18 0.57 -25.59
C VAL A 12 2.26 1.00 -24.45
N VAL A 13 1.64 0.03 -23.79
CA VAL A 13 0.93 0.28 -22.53
C VAL A 13 2.01 0.54 -21.48
N TRP A 14 2.21 1.80 -21.11
CA TRP A 14 3.03 2.17 -19.97
C TRP A 14 2.26 1.79 -18.70
N ALA A 15 2.75 0.79 -17.97
CA ALA A 15 2.32 0.54 -16.61
C ALA A 15 2.77 1.74 -15.77
N GLN A 16 1.82 2.56 -15.31
CA GLN A 16 2.11 3.69 -14.45
C GLN A 16 2.58 3.14 -13.10
N SER A 17 3.79 3.52 -12.72
CA SER A 17 4.32 3.30 -11.38
C SER A 17 3.41 3.94 -10.34
N LEU A 18 3.07 3.19 -9.28
CA LEU A 18 2.31 3.61 -8.09
C LEU A 18 3.11 4.58 -7.20
N ALA A 19 3.91 5.46 -7.79
CA ALA A 19 4.60 6.49 -7.08
C ALA A 19 3.61 7.64 -6.80
N LYS A 20 3.16 7.70 -5.54
CA LYS A 20 2.69 8.89 -4.82
C LYS A 20 1.18 8.97 -4.50
N THR A 21 0.71 7.99 -3.74
CA THR A 21 -0.30 8.25 -2.70
C THR A 21 0.18 7.59 -1.42
N SER A 22 1.05 8.28 -0.69
CA SER A 22 1.19 7.96 0.73
C SER A 22 -0.16 8.31 1.36
N CYS A 23 -0.74 7.40 2.13
CA CYS A 23 -1.88 7.65 3.01
C CYS A 23 -1.51 8.71 4.06
N GLU A 24 -1.31 9.96 3.64
CA GLU A 24 -1.35 11.11 4.52
C GLU A 24 -2.84 11.39 4.74
N ILE A 25 -3.40 10.80 5.80
CA ILE A 25 -4.68 11.25 6.34
C ILE A 25 -4.43 12.66 6.91
N ALA A 26 -4.41 13.65 6.03
CA ALA A 26 -4.38 15.05 6.40
C ALA A 26 -5.74 15.40 7.03
N PRO A 27 -5.79 16.14 8.14
CA PRO A 27 -7.03 16.77 8.55
C PRO A 27 -7.45 17.70 7.42
N SER A 28 -8.67 17.54 6.90
CA SER A 28 -9.28 18.48 5.96
C SER A 28 -9.43 19.84 6.64
N GLU A 29 -8.41 20.68 6.54
CA GLU A 29 -8.53 22.12 6.73
C GLU A 29 -8.17 22.82 5.43
N ASN A 30 -9.18 23.51 4.88
CA ASN A 30 -9.17 24.56 3.87
C ASN A 30 -8.00 24.64 2.88
N GLY A 31 -8.37 24.56 1.60
CA GLY A 31 -7.44 24.47 0.48
C GLY A 31 -6.38 25.58 0.39
N THR A 32 -5.22 25.20 -0.11
CA THR A 32 -4.41 25.99 -1.05
C THR A 32 -3.53 25.02 -1.85
N ARG A 33 -3.49 25.18 -3.17
CA ARG A 33 -2.67 24.38 -4.10
C ARG A 33 -1.20 24.47 -3.70
N ALA A 34 -0.59 23.33 -3.35
CA ALA A 34 0.86 23.21 -3.21
C ALA A 34 1.44 22.69 -4.53
N GLY A 35 2.31 23.49 -5.14
CA GLY A 35 2.96 23.21 -6.41
C GLY A 35 3.84 21.95 -6.38
N PHE A 36 4.02 21.38 -7.56
CA PHE A 36 4.91 20.27 -7.84
C PHE A 36 6.36 20.73 -7.69
N GLN A 37 6.97 20.54 -6.50
CA GLN A 37 8.42 20.62 -6.35
C GLN A 37 9.02 19.23 -6.54
N ILE A 38 9.74 19.06 -7.65
CA ILE A 38 10.63 17.92 -7.88
C ILE A 38 11.73 18.00 -6.81
N ARG A 39 11.69 17.10 -5.82
CA ARG A 39 12.88 16.76 -5.04
C ARG A 39 13.53 15.59 -5.76
N ASN A 40 14.67 15.80 -6.37
CA ASN A 40 15.52 14.72 -6.85
C ASN A 40 16.00 13.96 -5.61
N GLN A 41 15.43 12.79 -5.36
CA GLN A 41 15.92 11.85 -4.36
C GLN A 41 16.67 10.76 -5.14
N GLU A 42 17.99 10.85 -5.12
CA GLU A 42 18.88 9.73 -5.45
C GLU A 42 18.78 8.73 -4.29
N GLU A 43 17.93 7.71 -4.43
CA GLU A 43 17.87 6.59 -3.50
C GLU A 43 17.93 5.32 -4.34
N GLY A 44 18.97 4.51 -4.14
CA GLY A 44 19.24 3.33 -4.94
C GLY A 44 17.99 2.46 -5.10
N ASP A 45 17.76 2.00 -6.33
CA ASP A 45 16.55 1.32 -6.79
C ASP A 45 16.27 0.06 -5.97
N LYS A 46 15.61 0.22 -4.82
CA LYS A 46 15.15 -0.90 -4.00
C LYS A 46 13.81 -1.32 -4.57
N GLU A 47 13.81 -2.48 -5.22
CA GLU A 47 12.64 -3.05 -5.86
C GLU A 47 11.44 -3.11 -4.89
N ILE A 48 10.31 -2.63 -5.38
CA ILE A 48 9.03 -2.68 -4.69
C ILE A 48 8.56 -4.14 -4.63
N VAL A 49 8.31 -4.67 -3.44
CA VAL A 49 7.87 -6.06 -3.25
C VAL A 49 6.35 -6.14 -3.33
N ARG A 50 5.81 -7.11 -4.07
CA ARG A 50 4.37 -7.28 -4.28
C ARG A 50 3.92 -8.72 -4.07
N ALA A 51 2.61 -8.93 -3.92
CA ALA A 51 2.03 -10.27 -3.86
C ALA A 51 2.37 -11.14 -5.08
N THR A 52 2.41 -10.53 -6.27
CA THR A 52 2.68 -11.21 -7.55
C THR A 52 4.17 -11.47 -7.82
N ASN A 53 5.07 -10.80 -7.09
CA ASN A 53 6.51 -10.98 -7.20
C ASN A 53 7.16 -11.04 -5.81
N PRO A 54 6.94 -12.12 -5.04
CA PRO A 54 7.54 -12.27 -3.73
C PRO A 54 9.05 -12.51 -3.85
N SER A 55 9.83 -11.98 -2.89
CA SER A 55 11.28 -12.23 -2.83
C SER A 55 11.58 -13.73 -2.75
N GLN A 56 12.49 -14.20 -3.61
CA GLN A 56 12.88 -15.62 -3.71
C GLN A 56 14.09 -15.98 -2.82
N THR A 57 14.88 -14.99 -2.39
CA THR A 57 16.16 -15.19 -1.68
C THR A 57 16.12 -14.79 -0.21
N GLU A 58 15.14 -13.98 0.18
CA GLU A 58 14.87 -13.63 1.56
C GLU A 58 13.45 -14.09 1.86
N ILE A 59 13.20 -14.79 2.98
CA ILE A 59 11.85 -15.17 3.42
C ILE A 59 10.99 -13.92 3.27
N SER A 60 10.11 -13.94 2.26
CA SER A 60 9.38 -12.83 1.63
C SER A 60 9.06 -11.68 2.58
N SER A 61 10.03 -10.89 3.02
CA SER A 61 9.87 -10.03 4.18
C SER A 61 9.21 -8.73 3.72
N PRO A 62 8.08 -8.32 4.32
CA PRO A 62 7.20 -9.04 5.27
C PRO A 62 6.32 -10.10 4.58
N SER A 63 6.16 -11.30 5.15
CA SER A 63 5.43 -12.41 4.50
C SER A 63 3.92 -12.20 4.58
N LEU A 64 3.45 -11.10 3.99
CA LEU A 64 2.08 -10.65 3.94
C LEU A 64 1.17 -11.70 3.32
N TRP A 65 1.68 -12.54 2.43
CA TRP A 65 0.96 -13.72 1.94
C TRP A 65 0.49 -14.64 3.08
N TRP A 66 1.36 -14.96 4.03
CA TRP A 66 0.98 -15.77 5.19
C TRP A 66 0.08 -15.01 6.16
N ALA A 67 0.24 -13.70 6.26
CA ALA A 67 -0.66 -12.86 7.03
C ALA A 67 -2.08 -12.88 6.43
N VAL A 68 -2.22 -12.83 5.10
CA VAL A 68 -3.51 -12.98 4.41
C VAL A 68 -4.13 -14.33 4.73
N GLU A 69 -3.39 -15.42 4.61
CA GLU A 69 -3.90 -16.77 4.92
C GLU A 69 -4.38 -16.90 6.38
N LYS A 70 -3.72 -16.21 7.31
CA LYS A 70 -3.99 -16.34 8.74
C LYS A 70 -5.04 -15.39 9.28
N TYR A 71 -5.11 -14.17 8.72
CA TYR A 71 -5.80 -13.04 9.33
C TYR A 71 -6.92 -12.46 8.47
N ASP A 72 -7.02 -12.83 7.19
CA ASP A 72 -8.16 -12.42 6.37
C ASP A 72 -9.43 -13.16 6.85
N PRO A 73 -10.45 -12.46 7.36
CA PRO A 73 -11.67 -13.08 7.89
C PRO A 73 -12.55 -13.74 6.81
N LEU A 74 -12.24 -13.53 5.53
CA LEU A 74 -12.97 -14.05 4.37
C LEU A 74 -12.09 -14.98 3.51
N ASP A 75 -11.12 -15.66 4.10
CA ASP A 75 -10.25 -16.65 3.45
C ASP A 75 -9.53 -16.08 2.21
N GLY A 76 -8.89 -14.93 2.37
CA GLY A 76 -8.15 -14.25 1.30
C GLY A 76 -9.02 -13.50 0.29
N LYS A 77 -10.33 -13.38 0.52
CA LYS A 77 -11.25 -12.62 -0.37
C LYS A 77 -11.29 -11.13 -0.03
N LEU A 78 -10.98 -10.76 1.21
CA LEU A 78 -10.99 -9.36 1.63
C LEU A 78 -9.72 -8.65 1.14
N VAL A 79 -8.55 -9.18 1.45
CA VAL A 79 -7.27 -8.62 1.00
C VAL A 79 -6.98 -9.12 -0.40
N THR A 80 -7.02 -8.22 -1.38
CA THR A 80 -6.91 -8.59 -2.79
C THR A 80 -5.50 -8.42 -3.35
N ASP A 81 -4.70 -7.54 -2.76
CA ASP A 81 -3.30 -7.32 -3.15
C ASP A 81 -2.52 -6.63 -2.02
N TRP A 82 -1.20 -6.58 -2.15
CA TRP A 82 -0.34 -5.78 -1.29
C TRP A 82 0.95 -5.36 -1.99
N GLU A 83 1.45 -4.20 -1.57
CA GLU A 83 2.71 -3.63 -2.04
C GLU A 83 3.53 -3.12 -0.85
N ALA A 84 4.81 -3.51 -0.78
CA ALA A 84 5.74 -2.99 0.21
C ALA A 84 6.82 -2.15 -0.47
N ASN A 85 6.92 -0.89 -0.07
CA ASN A 85 7.93 0.04 -0.59
C ASN A 85 9.11 0.16 0.40
N PRO A 86 10.30 -0.39 0.08
CA PRO A 86 11.42 -0.38 1.01
C PRO A 86 12.04 1.00 1.26
N GLY A 87 11.85 1.95 0.35
CA GLY A 87 12.33 3.33 0.49
C GLY A 87 11.50 4.14 1.48
N THR A 88 10.17 4.04 1.39
CA THR A 88 9.27 4.77 2.31
C THR A 88 8.97 4.01 3.59
N LYS A 89 9.32 2.72 3.68
CA LYS A 89 8.95 1.83 4.78
C LYS A 89 7.44 1.82 5.02
N MET A 90 6.67 1.81 3.93
CA MET A 90 5.22 1.73 3.94
C MET A 90 4.75 0.49 3.17
N ILE A 91 3.78 -0.22 3.74
CA ILE A 91 3.03 -1.27 3.06
C ILE A 91 1.65 -0.72 2.71
N HIS A 92 1.23 -0.90 1.46
CA HIS A 92 -0.14 -0.69 1.03
C HIS A 92 -0.85 -2.05 0.98
N LEU A 93 -1.87 -2.22 1.81
CA LEU A 93 -2.74 -3.39 1.85
C LEU A 93 -4.04 -3.06 1.11
N VAL A 94 -4.27 -3.71 -0.02
CA VAL A 94 -5.42 -3.43 -0.87
C VAL A 94 -6.56 -4.36 -0.48
N VAL A 95 -7.72 -3.80 -0.13
CA VAL A 95 -8.92 -4.58 0.23
C VAL A 95 -10.03 -4.44 -0.80
N ASN A 96 -10.82 -5.49 -0.95
CA ASN A 96 -12.05 -5.48 -1.72
C ASN A 96 -13.08 -4.53 -1.07
N ASN A 97 -13.47 -3.47 -1.78
CA ASN A 97 -14.39 -2.46 -1.26
C ASN A 97 -15.72 -3.02 -0.76
N ARG A 98 -16.28 -4.02 -1.46
CA ARG A 98 -17.57 -4.61 -1.08
C ARG A 98 -17.45 -5.30 0.28
N PHE A 99 -16.44 -6.12 0.45
CA PHE A 99 -16.25 -6.87 1.69
C PHE A 99 -15.82 -5.96 2.85
N TRP A 100 -14.97 -4.97 2.58
CA TRP A 100 -14.57 -3.98 3.58
C TRP A 100 -15.78 -3.26 4.19
N GLN A 101 -16.72 -2.82 3.35
CA GLN A 101 -17.94 -2.11 3.80
C GLN A 101 -18.90 -2.99 4.60
N THR A 102 -18.77 -4.33 4.51
CA THR A 102 -19.60 -5.25 5.31
C THR A 102 -19.04 -5.54 6.69
N LEU A 103 -17.76 -5.23 6.94
CA LEU A 103 -17.13 -5.42 8.23
C LEU A 103 -17.65 -4.38 9.23
N ASP A 104 -17.85 -4.81 10.47
CA ASP A 104 -18.06 -3.87 11.56
C ASP A 104 -16.75 -3.21 12.01
N TYR A 105 -16.85 -2.22 12.89
CA TYR A 105 -15.68 -1.50 13.39
C TYR A 105 -14.65 -2.41 14.08
N LEU A 106 -15.09 -3.44 14.80
CA LEU A 106 -14.19 -4.34 15.52
C LEU A 106 -13.43 -5.23 14.54
N ASP A 107 -14.08 -5.72 13.50
CA ASP A 107 -13.45 -6.50 12.43
C ASP A 107 -12.46 -5.64 11.63
N GLN A 108 -12.84 -4.42 11.27
CA GLN A 108 -11.95 -3.46 10.61
C GLN A 108 -10.71 -3.16 11.47
N TYR A 109 -10.91 -2.91 12.77
CA TYR A 109 -9.83 -2.67 13.72
C TYR A 109 -8.94 -3.90 13.90
N SER A 110 -9.54 -5.09 14.01
CA SER A 110 -8.81 -6.34 14.18
C SER A 110 -7.88 -6.59 12.99
N LEU A 111 -8.40 -6.47 11.77
CA LEU A 111 -7.62 -6.65 10.55
C LEU A 111 -6.42 -5.69 10.50
N ILE A 112 -6.65 -4.39 10.66
CA ILE A 112 -5.55 -3.41 10.59
C ILE A 112 -4.54 -3.58 11.72
N ASN A 113 -4.97 -3.96 12.93
CA ASN A 113 -4.06 -4.18 14.04
C ASN A 113 -3.19 -5.44 13.84
N GLN A 114 -3.78 -6.52 13.30
CA GLN A 114 -3.06 -7.76 13.00
C GLN A 114 -2.03 -7.54 11.88
N PHE A 115 -2.45 -6.98 10.75
CA PHE A 115 -1.53 -6.66 9.65
C PHE A 115 -0.51 -5.59 10.04
N GLY A 116 -0.92 -4.60 10.83
CA GLY A 116 -0.03 -3.56 11.35
C GLY A 116 1.04 -4.15 12.27
N THR A 117 0.70 -5.17 13.06
CA THR A 117 1.66 -5.91 13.88
C THR A 117 2.69 -6.63 13.01
N VAL A 118 2.24 -7.32 11.96
CA VAL A 118 3.14 -7.97 10.98
C VAL A 118 4.05 -6.92 10.35
N ALA A 119 3.51 -5.79 9.87
CA ALA A 119 4.30 -4.70 9.28
C ALA A 119 5.40 -4.19 10.23
N ARG A 120 5.05 -3.98 11.50
CA ARG A 120 5.95 -3.50 12.56
C ARG A 120 7.15 -4.42 12.76
N GLU A 121 6.97 -5.74 12.70
CA GLU A 121 8.05 -6.72 12.90
C GLU A 121 9.16 -6.55 11.86
N TYR A 122 8.84 -5.95 10.72
CA TYR A 122 9.77 -5.68 9.63
C TYR A 122 10.16 -4.20 9.50
N ASN A 123 9.80 -3.37 10.49
CA ASN A 123 10.04 -1.92 10.50
C ASN A 123 9.30 -1.17 9.38
N TYR A 124 8.08 -1.59 9.05
CA TYR A 124 7.18 -0.89 8.14
C TYR A 124 5.97 -0.31 8.88
N ASN A 125 5.48 0.81 8.37
CA ASN A 125 4.11 1.27 8.61
C ASN A 125 3.16 0.58 7.61
N LEU A 126 1.86 0.62 7.91
CA LEU A 126 0.83 0.04 7.04
C LEU A 126 -0.22 1.08 6.71
N SER A 127 -0.63 1.07 5.45
CA SER A 127 -1.79 1.79 4.93
C SER A 127 -2.76 0.80 4.34
N LEU A 128 -4.02 0.86 4.75
CA LEU A 128 -5.09 0.06 4.20
C LEU A 128 -5.83 0.91 3.18
N VAL A 129 -5.89 0.42 1.93
CA VAL A 129 -6.41 1.17 0.79
C VAL A 129 -7.50 0.38 0.06
N SER A 130 -8.43 1.11 -0.57
CA SER A 130 -9.45 0.53 -1.43
C SER A 130 -8.86 0.05 -2.76
N GLN A 131 -9.61 -0.70 -3.55
CA GLN A 131 -9.23 -1.06 -4.93
C GLN A 131 -9.15 0.16 -5.86
N GLN A 132 -9.73 1.30 -5.45
CA GLN A 132 -9.61 2.60 -6.14
C GLN A 132 -8.55 3.49 -5.49
N GLU A 133 -7.70 2.93 -4.62
CA GLU A 133 -6.61 3.63 -3.93
C GLU A 133 -7.06 4.68 -2.91
N ASP A 134 -8.33 4.62 -2.46
CA ASP A 134 -8.78 5.46 -1.37
C ASP A 134 -8.12 5.03 -0.06
N CYS A 135 -7.58 5.99 0.69
CA CYS A 135 -7.06 5.69 2.01
C CYS A 135 -8.20 5.37 2.98
N LEU A 136 -8.22 4.16 3.53
CA LEU A 136 -9.24 3.70 4.46
C LEU A 136 -8.76 3.79 5.91
N ALA A 137 -7.50 3.43 6.15
CA ALA A 137 -6.89 3.53 7.45
C ALA A 137 -5.37 3.44 7.41
N THR A 138 -4.72 3.81 8.50
CA THR A 138 -3.27 3.69 8.69
C THR A 138 -2.94 3.05 10.04
N TYR A 139 -1.84 2.31 10.07
CA TYR A 139 -1.17 1.84 11.27
C TYR A 139 0.27 2.35 11.22
N THR A 140 0.58 3.30 12.08
CA THR A 140 1.88 3.97 12.11
C THR A 140 2.55 3.76 13.45
N CYS A 141 3.82 3.36 13.45
CA CYS A 141 4.62 3.21 14.67
C CYS A 141 5.73 4.24 14.74
N ASN A 142 5.88 4.87 15.89
CA ASN A 142 7.16 5.44 16.26
C ASN A 142 8.06 4.31 16.78
N LEU A 143 9.04 3.93 15.97
CA LEU A 143 10.00 2.86 16.28
C LEU A 143 11.18 3.35 17.15
N GLN A 144 11.18 4.61 17.59
CA GLN A 144 12.19 5.14 18.50
C GLN A 144 11.87 4.77 19.95
N GLY A 145 12.68 3.89 20.55
CA GLY A 145 12.60 3.51 21.97
C GLY A 145 12.52 1.99 22.18
N THR A 146 12.42 1.57 23.45
CA THR A 146 12.33 0.15 23.84
C THR A 146 10.94 -0.47 23.64
N SER A 147 9.92 0.34 23.36
CA SER A 147 8.57 -0.13 23.04
C SER A 147 7.98 0.71 21.91
N PRO A 148 7.59 0.10 20.77
CA PRO A 148 7.05 0.83 19.63
C PRO A 148 5.69 1.44 19.99
N ASN A 149 5.58 2.77 19.85
CA ASN A 149 4.31 3.47 20.03
C ASN A 149 3.53 3.46 18.71
N CYS A 150 2.58 2.55 18.57
CA CYS A 150 1.81 2.37 17.35
C CYS A 150 0.39 2.96 17.49
N LYS A 151 -0.11 3.57 16.41
CA LYS A 151 -1.41 4.21 16.35
C LYS A 151 -2.15 3.77 15.10
N ILE A 152 -3.43 3.44 15.28
CA ILE A 152 -4.38 3.22 14.19
C ILE A 152 -5.16 4.52 13.97
N LYS A 153 -5.33 4.91 12.71
CA LYS A 153 -6.23 5.99 12.32
C LYS A 153 -7.09 5.52 11.16
N PHE A 154 -8.40 5.56 11.33
CA PHE A 154 -9.35 5.39 10.24
C PHE A 154 -9.55 6.72 9.52
N ASN A 155 -9.76 6.66 8.21
CA ASN A 155 -10.20 7.81 7.46
C ASN A 155 -11.71 7.99 7.69
N THR A 156 -12.08 9.07 8.36
CA THR A 156 -13.49 9.44 8.56
C THR A 156 -13.93 10.26 7.36
N PHE A 157 -14.91 9.75 6.60
CA PHE A 157 -15.53 10.49 5.50
C PHE A 157 -16.54 11.53 6.01
#